data_AF-A0A451AEJ3-F1
#
_entry.id   AF-A0A451AEJ3-F1
#
_cell.length_a   1.000
_cell.length_b   1.000
_cell.length_c   1.000
_cell.angle_alpha   90.00
_cell.angle_beta   90.00
_cell.angle_gamma   90.00
#
_symmetry.space_group_name_H-M   'P 1'
#
loop_
_entity.id
_entity.type
_entity.pdbx_description
1 polymer ?
#
loop_
_entity_poly.entity_id
_entity_poly.type
_entity_poly.pdbx_seq_one_letter_code
_entity_poly.pdbx_strand_id
1 'polypeptide(L)' 'MNRREPEGLGYTAYAYPNHPDRITHIPRTCKSRFRPVRAKVQVDKWVADMNRLFPNCPYFHITCTVPS' A
#
# COMPACT_ATOMS: atom_id res chain seq x y z
N MET A 1 -16.16 3.84 1.01
CA MET A 1 -15.24 4.88 1.53
C MET A 1 -14.45 5.48 0.37
N ASN A 2 -14.80 6.70 -0.03
CA ASN A 2 -14.20 7.40 -1.17
C ASN A 2 -12.83 7.96 -0.76
N ARG A 3 -11.74 7.48 -1.39
CA ARG A 3 -10.34 7.90 -1.10
C ARG A 3 -9.98 9.33 -1.56
N ARG A 4 -10.99 10.14 -1.91
CA ARG A 4 -10.81 11.52 -2.40
C ARG A 4 -11.36 12.56 -1.43
N GLU A 5 -11.97 12.14 -0.34
CA GLU A 5 -12.47 13.07 0.68
C GLU A 5 -11.28 13.74 1.39
N PRO A 6 -11.30 15.07 1.59
CA PRO A 6 -10.25 15.81 2.29
C PRO A 6 -9.93 15.23 3.67
N GLU A 7 -10.96 14.73 4.34
CA GLU A 7 -10.93 14.22 5.71
C GLU A 7 -10.61 12.70 5.76
N GLY A 8 -10.65 12.02 4.61
CA GLY A 8 -10.46 10.58 4.48
C GLY A 8 -9.10 10.24 3.87
N LEU A 9 -8.14 9.83 4.72
CA LEU A 9 -6.83 9.27 4.34
C LEU A 9 -5.81 10.25 3.71
N GLY A 10 -5.99 11.53 3.98
CA GLY A 10 -4.94 12.53 4.26
C GLY A 10 -4.02 12.94 3.11
N TYR A 11 -3.92 14.25 2.96
CA TYR A 11 -2.96 14.93 2.10
C TYR A 11 -1.64 15.07 2.86
N THR A 12 -0.52 15.09 2.15
CA THR A 12 0.78 15.47 2.74
C THR A 12 1.08 16.91 2.33
N ALA A 13 1.37 17.76 3.31
CA ALA A 13 1.87 19.11 3.06
C ALA A 13 3.32 19.01 2.57
N TYR A 14 3.59 19.55 1.38
CA TYR A 14 4.92 19.62 0.78
C TYR A 14 5.31 21.08 0.59
N ALA A 15 6.43 21.49 1.20
CA ALA A 15 7.02 22.80 0.98
C ALA A 15 8.03 22.72 -0.18
N TYR A 16 7.98 23.67 -1.11
CA TYR A 16 8.95 23.70 -2.21
C TYR A 16 10.36 23.99 -1.68
N PRO A 17 11.40 23.25 -2.12
CA PRO A 17 12.77 23.42 -1.59
C PRO A 17 13.32 24.85 -1.73
N ASN A 18 12.91 25.58 -2.77
CA ASN A 18 13.38 26.94 -3.04
C ASN A 18 12.42 28.02 -2.55
N HIS A 19 11.22 27.65 -2.09
CA HIS A 19 10.16 28.56 -1.64
C HIS A 19 9.40 27.89 -0.48
N PRO A 20 9.98 27.87 0.73
CA PRO A 20 9.40 27.17 1.88
C PRO A 20 8.06 27.79 2.35
N ASP A 21 7.79 29.03 1.95
CA ASP A 21 6.51 29.73 2.12
C ASP A 21 5.39 29.14 1.25
N ARG A 22 5.74 28.42 0.19
CA ARG A 22 4.77 27.79 -0.72
C ARG A 22 4.56 26.33 -0.32
N ILE A 23 3.49 26.10 0.43
CA ILE A 23 3.05 24.76 0.82
C ILE A 23 1.97 24.29 -0.17
N THR A 24 2.21 23.15 -0.81
CA THR A 24 1.20 22.46 -1.65
C THR A 24 0.69 21.21 -0.96
N HIS A 25 -0.61 20.98 -1.03
CA HIS A 25 -1.23 19.76 -0.51
C HIS A 25 -1.24 18.70 -1.60
N ILE A 26 -0.38 17.70 -1.47
CA ILE A 26 -0.35 16.58 -2.43
C ILE A 26 -1.30 15.50 -1.90
N PRO A 27 -2.34 15.12 -2.66
CA PRO A 27 -3.19 14.00 -2.27
C PRO A 27 -2.30 12.76 -2.12
N ARG A 28 -2.45 12.01 -1.02
CA ARG A 28 -1.93 10.64 -0.93
C ARG A 28 -2.69 9.76 -1.90
N THR A 29 -2.34 9.93 -3.17
CA THR A 29 -2.82 9.09 -4.25
C THR A 29 -2.19 7.73 -4.06
N CYS A 30 -3.00 6.68 -4.14
CA CYS A 30 -2.51 5.32 -4.32
C CYS A 30 -1.84 5.21 -5.70
N LYS A 31 -0.69 5.90 -5.91
CA LYS A 31 0.02 5.92 -7.21
C LYS A 31 0.38 4.52 -7.69
N SER A 32 0.39 3.52 -6.82
CA SER A 32 0.37 2.12 -7.23
C SER A 32 -1.07 1.64 -7.49
N ARG A 33 -1.31 1.04 -8.67
CA ARG A 33 -2.47 0.15 -8.89
C ARG A 33 -2.52 -0.99 -7.86
N PHE A 34 -1.38 -1.27 -7.22
CA PHE A 34 -1.28 -2.10 -6.03
C PHE A 34 -2.20 -1.59 -4.92
N ARG A 35 -3.17 -2.44 -4.55
CA ARG A 35 -4.07 -2.21 -3.43
C ARG A 35 -3.64 -3.13 -2.29
N PRO A 36 -2.95 -2.62 -1.26
CA PRO A 36 -2.46 -3.45 -0.15
C PRO A 36 -3.55 -4.33 0.49
N VAL A 37 -4.77 -3.79 0.60
CA VAL A 37 -5.95 -4.52 1.09
C VAL A 37 -6.27 -5.75 0.25
N ARG A 38 -6.21 -5.65 -1.09
CA ARG A 38 -6.47 -6.80 -1.99
C ARG A 38 -5.29 -7.78 -2.00
N ALA A 39 -4.06 -7.25 -1.91
CA ALA A 39 -2.87 -8.07 -1.81
C ALA A 39 -2.88 -8.93 -0.54
N LYS A 40 -3.24 -8.35 0.62
CA LYS A 40 -3.38 -9.10 1.87
C LYS A 40 -4.35 -10.27 1.74
N VAL A 41 -5.51 -10.10 1.13
CA VAL A 41 -6.48 -11.19 0.92
C VAL A 41 -5.88 -12.33 0.08
N GLN A 42 -5.08 -12.02 -0.93
CA GLN A 42 -4.39 -13.05 -1.74
C GLN A 42 -3.25 -13.72 -0.96
N VAL A 43 -2.49 -12.95 -0.19
CA VAL A 43 -1.43 -13.44 0.68
C VAL A 43 -1.99 -14.39 1.74
N ASP A 44 -3.08 -14.03 2.41
CA ASP A 44 -3.69 -14.87 3.45
C ASP A 44 -4.17 -16.21 2.88
N LYS A 45 -4.76 -16.22 1.67
CA LYS A 45 -5.12 -17.45 0.96
C LYS A 45 -3.89 -18.30 0.64
N TRP A 46 -2.86 -17.67 0.07
CA TRP A 46 -1.61 -18.37 -0.26
C TRP A 46 -0.93 -18.96 0.98
N VAL A 47 -0.90 -18.24 2.11
CA VAL A 47 -0.34 -18.74 3.37
C VAL A 47 -1.13 -19.94 3.88
N ALA A 48 -2.47 -19.91 3.79
CA ALA A 48 -3.29 -21.06 4.16
C ALA A 48 -2.99 -22.29 3.30
N ASP A 49 -2.82 -22.11 1.99
CA ASP A 49 -2.44 -23.18 1.06
C ASP A 49 -1.03 -23.70 1.35
N MET A 50 -0.06 -22.82 1.62
CA MET A 50 1.31 -23.20 1.94
C MET A 50 1.42 -23.93 3.27
N ASN A 51 0.66 -23.53 4.30
CA ASN A 51 0.63 -24.25 5.57
C ASN A 51 0.06 -25.66 5.42
N ARG A 52 -0.84 -25.89 4.45
CA ARG A 52 -1.35 -27.22 4.12
C ARG A 52 -0.30 -28.07 3.40
N LEU A 53 0.43 -27.47 2.45
CA LEU A 53 1.42 -28.19 1.63
C LEU A 53 2.76 -28.42 2.35
N PHE A 54 3.17 -27.47 3.19
CA PHE A 54 4.45 -27.44 3.89
C PHE A 54 4.22 -27.10 5.37
N PRO A 55 3.74 -28.06 6.18
CA PRO A 55 3.54 -27.84 7.60
C PRO A 55 4.89 -27.51 8.27
N ASN A 56 4.88 -26.55 9.20
CA ASN A 56 6.03 -26.10 10.00
C ASN A 56 7.10 -25.26 9.26
N CYS A 57 6.74 -24.53 8.20
CA CYS A 57 7.67 -23.54 7.64
C CYS A 57 7.80 -22.33 8.59
N PRO A 58 9.00 -22.03 9.14
CA PRO A 58 9.17 -21.02 10.18
C PRO A 58 9.10 -19.58 9.67
N TYR A 59 9.24 -19.36 8.35
CA TYR A 59 9.23 -18.03 7.77
C TYR A 59 8.81 -18.06 6.29
N PHE A 60 7.95 -17.12 5.90
CA PHE A 60 7.58 -16.87 4.51
C PHE A 60 8.03 -15.46 4.10
N HIS A 61 8.86 -15.37 3.05
CA HIS A 61 9.17 -14.10 2.42
C HIS A 61 8.26 -13.91 1.20
N ILE A 62 7.44 -12.87 1.19
CA ILE A 62 6.46 -12.62 0.13
C ILE A 62 6.71 -11.25 -0.47
N THR A 63 7.07 -11.23 -1.76
CA THR A 63 7.29 -10.01 -2.53
C THR A 63 6.13 -9.79 -3.49
N CYS A 64 5.41 -8.67 -3.35
CA CYS A 64 4.39 -8.27 -4.31
C CYS A 64 5.01 -7.38 -5.39
N THR A 65 5.07 -7.85 -6.63
CA THR A 65 5.49 -7.05 -7.78
C THR A 65 4.27 -6.47 -8.49
N VAL A 66 4.37 -5.20 -8.91
CA VAL A 66 3.36 -4.60 -9.78
C VAL A 66 3.75 -4.94 -11.21
N PRO A 67 2.86 -5.52 -12.03
CA PRO A 67 3.18 -5.81 -13.43
C PRO A 67 3.50 -4.50 -14.17
N SER A 68 4.56 -4.56 -14.99
CA SER A 68 5.00 -3.51 -15.92
C SER A 68 4.03 -3.34 -17.08
#